data_AF-A0A3D4ANU2-F1
#
_entry.id   AF-A0A3D4ANU2-F1
#
_cell.length_a   1.000
_cell.length_b   1.000
_cell.length_c   1.000
_cell.angle_alpha   90.00
_cell.angle_beta   90.00
_cell.angle_gamma   90.00
#
_symmetry.space_group_name_H-M   'P 1'
#
loop_
_entity.id
_entity.type
_entity.pdbx_description
1 polymer ?
#
loop_
_entity_poly.entity_id
_entity_poly.type
_entity_poly.pdbx_seq_one_letter_code
_entity_poly.pdbx_strand_id
1 'polypeptide(L)'
;MTNSVYNTFSEYLINRYGEKTYKLPIALNPIYTDENGATRSYTCPNRDGTCGVEGCTFCGEIGAGYENLPADMTVTEQIAVNKAHIVPKYKATKFIPYLQNFSNTYMP
;
A
#
# COMPACT_ATOMS: atom_id res chain seq x y z
N MET A 1 -23.06 -3.00 -24.48
CA MET A 1 -21.80 -2.37 -24.04
C MET A 1 -22.02 -0.87 -24.07
N THR A 2 -22.02 -0.22 -22.91
CA THR A 2 -22.16 1.25 -22.82
C THR A 2 -20.93 1.89 -23.45
N ASN A 3 -21.16 2.83 -24.37
CA ASN A 3 -20.11 3.55 -25.10
C ASN A 3 -19.40 4.54 -24.16
N SER A 4 -18.59 4.02 -23.23
CA SER A 4 -17.82 4.82 -22.28
C SER A 4 -16.59 5.39 -22.98
N VAL A 5 -16.39 6.70 -22.87
CA VAL A 5 -15.16 7.37 -23.34
C VAL A 5 -13.96 7.10 -22.43
N TYR A 6 -14.18 6.46 -21.27
CA TYR A 6 -13.16 6.12 -20.29
C TYR A 6 -12.96 4.61 -20.19
N ASN A 7 -11.70 4.18 -20.22
CA ASN A 7 -11.30 2.83 -19.82
C ASN A 7 -11.23 2.78 -18.30
N THR A 8 -12.14 2.06 -17.64
CA THR A 8 -12.00 1.88 -16.20
C THR A 8 -10.75 1.05 -15.92
N PHE A 9 -10.04 1.39 -14.85
CA PHE A 9 -8.80 0.68 -14.51
C PHE A 9 -9.05 -0.82 -14.27
N SER A 10 -10.19 -1.19 -13.69
CA SER A 10 -10.60 -2.59 -13.51
C SER A 10 -10.79 -3.34 -14.82
N GLU A 11 -11.46 -2.73 -15.81
CA GLU A 11 -11.65 -3.35 -17.13
C GLU A 11 -10.31 -3.51 -17.85
N TYR A 12 -9.46 -2.47 -17.80
CA TYR A 12 -8.12 -2.55 -18.35
C TYR A 12 -7.33 -3.73 -17.77
N LEU A 13 -7.35 -3.92 -16.44
CA LEU A 13 -6.64 -5.01 -15.78
C LEU A 13 -7.20 -6.39 -16.17
N ILE A 14 -8.52 -6.53 -16.26
CA ILE A 14 -9.16 -7.77 -16.72
C ILE A 14 -8.75 -8.07 -18.17
N ASN A 15 -8.78 -7.08 -19.05
CA ASN A 15 -8.39 -7.25 -20.46
C ASN A 15 -6.90 -7.57 -20.61
N ARG A 16 -6.03 -6.98 -19.78
CA ARG A 16 -4.58 -7.16 -19.83
C ARG A 16 -4.10 -8.50 -19.25
N TYR A 17 -4.77 -9.00 -18.22
CA TYR A 17 -4.32 -10.17 -17.43
C TYR A 17 -5.28 -11.37 -17.49
N GLY A 18 -6.46 -11.22 -18.09
CA GLY A 18 -7.47 -12.28 -18.23
C GLY A 18 -8.24 -12.63 -16.96
N GLU A 19 -7.88 -12.02 -15.83
CA GLU A 19 -8.42 -12.36 -14.50
C GLU A 19 -8.60 -11.12 -13.63
N LYS A 20 -9.44 -11.24 -12.59
CA LYS A 20 -9.64 -10.17 -11.61
C LYS A 20 -8.35 -9.91 -10.83
N THR A 21 -7.95 -8.65 -10.82
CA THR A 21 -6.78 -8.15 -10.10
C THR A 21 -7.22 -7.23 -8.97
N TYR A 22 -6.61 -7.36 -7.78
CA TYR A 22 -6.91 -6.54 -6.60
C TYR A 22 -5.66 -5.84 -6.07
N LYS A 23 -5.79 -4.62 -5.57
CA LYS A 23 -4.66 -3.87 -4.99
C LYS A 23 -4.53 -4.20 -3.50
N LEU A 24 -3.36 -4.61 -3.04
CA LEU A 24 -3.14 -4.90 -1.62
C LEU A 24 -2.34 -3.77 -0.96
N PRO A 25 -2.84 -3.17 0.12
CA PRO A 25 -2.08 -2.19 0.89
C PRO A 25 -0.93 -2.88 1.63
N ILE A 26 0.24 -2.24 1.62
CA ILE A 26 1.42 -2.65 2.39
C ILE A 26 1.93 -1.46 3.19
N ALA A 27 2.01 -1.61 4.50
CA ALA A 27 2.65 -0.66 5.39
C ALA A 27 4.07 -1.12 5.67
N LEU A 28 5.06 -0.24 5.52
CA LEU A 28 6.43 -0.55 5.92
C LEU A 28 6.67 -0.06 7.35
N ASN A 29 7.49 -0.79 8.10
CA ASN A 29 7.86 -0.41 9.46
C ASN A 29 8.74 0.85 9.42
N PRO A 30 8.34 1.97 10.05
CA PRO A 30 9.15 3.18 10.08
C PRO A 30 10.45 3.00 10.85
N ILE A 31 10.61 1.92 11.63
CA ILE A 31 11.84 1.51 12.29
C ILE A 31 12.31 0.20 11.66
N TYR A 32 13.54 0.14 11.17
CA TYR A 32 14.09 -1.05 10.51
C TYR A 32 15.57 -1.19 10.79
N THR A 33 16.11 -2.40 10.60
CA THR A 33 17.55 -2.66 10.70
C THR A 33 18.12 -2.74 9.29
N ASP A 34 19.16 -1.96 9.00
CA ASP A 34 19.83 -1.98 7.70
C ASP A 34 20.74 -3.21 7.53
N GLU A 35 21.29 -3.39 6.33
CA GLU A 35 22.21 -4.49 5.99
C GLU A 35 23.50 -4.53 6.83
N ASN A 36 23.85 -3.43 7.50
CA ASN A 36 24.99 -3.33 8.40
C ASN A 36 24.61 -3.61 9.87
N GLY A 37 23.36 -3.96 10.14
CA GLY A 37 22.87 -4.26 11.49
C GLY A 37 22.52 -3.01 12.31
N ALA A 38 22.48 -1.82 11.71
CA ALA A 38 22.12 -0.59 12.43
C ALA A 38 20.62 -0.35 12.40
N THR A 39 20.02 -0.03 13.56
CA THR A 39 18.63 0.43 13.62
C THR A 39 18.51 1.84 13.04
N ARG A 40 17.60 1.98 12.09
CA ARG A 40 17.26 3.20 11.37
C ARG A 40 15.78 3.49 11.53
N SER A 41 15.42 4.73 11.21
CA SER A 41 14.04 5.13 11.09
C SER A 41 13.84 6.06 9.91
N TYR A 42 12.70 5.97 9.26
CA TYR A 42 12.27 6.92 8.24
C TYR A 42 10.87 7.44 8.55
N THR A 43 10.52 8.54 7.89
CA THR A 43 9.24 9.22 8.04
C THR A 43 8.98 10.03 6.77
N CYS A 44 8.08 11.00 6.82
CA CYS A 44 7.75 11.90 5.73
C CYS A 44 8.18 13.34 6.10
N PRO A 45 8.79 14.10 5.18
CA PRO A 45 9.24 15.48 5.45
C PRO A 45 8.11 16.41 5.90
N ASN A 46 6.88 16.10 5.50
CA ASN A 46 5.71 16.88 5.87
C ASN A 46 5.21 16.57 7.30
N ARG A 47 5.76 15.54 7.95
CA ARG A 47 5.43 15.11 9.32
C ARG A 47 6.60 15.26 10.30
N ASP A 48 7.83 15.24 9.83
CA ASP A 48 9.03 15.19 10.68
C ASP A 48 9.62 16.56 11.05
N GLY A 49 9.00 17.64 10.55
CA GLY A 49 9.45 19.02 10.75
C GLY A 49 10.35 19.56 9.64
N THR A 50 10.78 18.75 8.67
CA THR A 50 11.67 19.19 7.57
C THR A 50 10.97 20.12 6.58
N CYS A 51 9.76 19.76 6.15
CA CYS A 51 8.90 20.56 5.26
C CYS A 51 7.55 20.91 5.89
N GLY A 52 7.15 20.20 6.95
CA GLY A 52 5.92 20.43 7.70
C GLY A 52 5.85 19.57 8.95
N VAL A 53 4.85 19.79 9.80
CA VAL A 53 4.69 19.11 11.10
C VAL A 53 3.43 18.25 11.21
N GLU A 54 2.36 18.55 10.45
CA GLU A 54 1.07 17.86 10.58
C GLU A 54 0.82 16.78 9.50
N GLY A 55 1.66 16.71 8.47
CA GLY A 55 1.42 15.93 7.26
C GLY A 55 0.62 16.69 6.20
N CYS A 56 0.43 16.07 5.04
CA CYS A 56 -0.34 16.69 3.95
C CYS A 56 -1.85 16.67 4.29
N THR A 57 -2.59 17.72 3.92
CA THR A 57 -4.06 17.82 4.13
C THR A 57 -4.86 16.68 3.51
N PHE A 58 -4.33 16.02 2.48
CA PHE A 58 -4.96 14.86 1.83
C PHE A 58 -4.51 13.51 2.41
N CYS A 59 -3.51 13.51 3.29
CA CYS A 59 -2.93 12.30 3.83
C CYS A 59 -3.65 11.88 5.11
N GLY A 60 -4.28 10.70 5.10
CA GLY A 60 -4.84 10.11 6.32
C GLY A 60 -3.77 9.87 7.39
N GLU A 61 -4.14 9.99 8.67
CA GLU A 61 -3.25 9.75 9.83
C GLU A 61 -2.84 8.27 9.94
N ILE A 62 -3.73 7.35 9.57
CA ILE A 62 -3.56 5.89 9.71
C ILE A 62 -3.15 5.19 8.39
N GLY A 63 -2.75 5.95 7.37
CA GLY A 63 -2.63 5.43 6.00
C GLY A 63 -3.99 5.38 5.28
N ALA A 64 -3.97 5.21 3.96
CA ALA A 64 -5.18 5.13 3.15
C ALA A 64 -5.81 3.73 3.23
N GLY A 65 -6.77 3.54 4.12
CA GLY A 65 -7.89 2.61 3.91
C GLY A 65 -7.99 1.38 4.83
N TYR A 66 -9.19 0.80 4.81
CA TYR A 66 -9.51 -0.51 5.36
C TYR A 66 -8.54 -1.58 4.83
N GLU A 67 -8.26 -2.61 5.63
CA GLU A 67 -7.25 -3.66 5.35
C GLU A 67 -5.79 -3.24 5.65
N ASN A 68 -5.61 -2.11 6.35
CA ASN A 68 -4.30 -1.76 6.92
C ASN A 68 -3.95 -2.74 8.04
N LEU A 69 -2.94 -3.56 7.76
CA LEU A 69 -2.32 -4.42 8.74
C LEU A 69 -1.21 -3.65 9.46
N PRO A 70 -0.89 -4.06 10.70
CA PRO A 70 0.20 -3.45 11.47
C PRO A 70 1.52 -3.39 10.70
N ALA A 71 2.25 -2.27 10.81
CA ALA A 71 3.51 -2.06 10.11
C ALA A 71 4.68 -2.90 10.69
N ASP A 72 4.53 -3.46 11.88
CA ASP A 72 5.47 -4.42 12.49
C ASP A 72 5.41 -5.82 11.83
N MET A 73 4.32 -6.11 11.13
CA MET A 73 4.17 -7.31 10.32
C MET A 73 5.06 -7.22 9.07
N THR A 74 5.72 -8.31 8.70
CA THR A 74 6.55 -8.34 7.48
C THR A 74 5.68 -8.16 6.23
N VAL A 75 6.28 -7.64 5.15
CA VAL A 75 5.58 -7.49 3.85
C VAL A 75 4.96 -8.82 3.39
N THR A 76 5.67 -9.93 3.60
CA THR A 76 5.19 -11.28 3.23
C THR A 76 3.94 -11.67 4.00
N GLU A 77 3.93 -11.46 5.32
CA GLU A 77 2.77 -11.75 6.17
C GLU A 77 1.59 -10.85 5.81
N GLN A 78 1.83 -9.54 5.58
CA GLN A 78 0.79 -8.62 5.16
C GLN A 78 0.14 -9.07 3.85
N ILE A 79 0.95 -9.48 2.87
CA ILE A 79 0.45 -10.04 1.60
C ILE A 79 -0.38 -11.30 1.84
N ALA A 80 0.09 -12.22 2.68
CA ALA A 80 -0.58 -13.49 2.94
C ALA A 80 -1.94 -13.28 3.61
N VAL A 81 -1.99 -12.46 4.68
CA VAL A 81 -3.21 -12.15 5.43
C VAL A 81 -4.21 -11.40 4.55
N ASN A 82 -3.77 -10.38 3.81
CA ASN A 82 -4.65 -9.63 2.93
C ASN A 82 -5.19 -10.50 1.79
N LYS A 83 -4.38 -11.37 1.17
CA LYS A 83 -4.89 -12.33 0.17
C LYS A 83 -5.98 -13.24 0.76
N ALA A 84 -5.74 -13.79 1.95
CA ALA A 84 -6.71 -14.67 2.62
C ALA A 84 -8.05 -13.96 2.90
N HIS A 85 -8.01 -12.67 3.23
CA HIS A 85 -9.21 -11.85 3.42
C HIS A 85 -9.92 -11.47 2.11
N ILE A 86 -9.15 -11.15 1.06
CA ILE A 86 -9.65 -10.61 -0.21
C ILE A 86 -10.21 -11.67 -1.15
N VAL A 87 -9.57 -12.85 -1.24
CA VAL A 87 -9.95 -13.91 -2.19
C VAL A 87 -11.43 -14.31 -2.02
N PRO A 88 -11.96 -14.58 -0.81
CA PRO A 88 -13.35 -14.98 -0.65
C PRO A 88 -14.35 -13.89 -1.06
N LYS A 89 -14.01 -12.61 -0.84
CA LYS A 89 -14.90 -11.47 -1.05
C LYS A 89 -14.94 -11.03 -2.51
N TYR A 90 -13.79 -10.93 -3.16
CA TYR A 90 -13.67 -10.32 -4.48
C TYR A 90 -13.35 -11.32 -5.61
N LYS A 91 -13.02 -12.56 -5.26
CA LYS A 91 -12.62 -13.63 -6.20
C LYS A 91 -11.45 -13.19 -7.09
N ALA A 92 -10.55 -12.37 -6.54
CA ALA A 92 -9.34 -11.94 -7.23
C ALA A 92 -8.27 -13.03 -7.10
N THR A 93 -7.56 -13.29 -8.19
CA THR A 93 -6.48 -14.29 -8.28
C THR A 93 -5.12 -13.63 -8.54
N LYS A 94 -5.13 -12.35 -8.96
CA LYS A 94 -3.94 -11.51 -9.15
C LYS A 94 -3.96 -10.35 -8.18
N PHE A 95 -2.77 -9.91 -7.77
CA PHE A 95 -2.62 -8.88 -6.75
C PHE A 95 -1.53 -7.88 -7.14
N ILE A 96 -1.79 -6.60 -6.86
CA ILE A 96 -0.82 -5.51 -7.02
C ILE A 96 -0.57 -4.93 -5.63
N PRO A 97 0.55 -5.29 -4.97
CA PRO A 97 0.91 -4.64 -3.71
C PRO A 97 1.28 -3.18 -3.96
N TYR A 98 0.88 -2.29 -3.06
CA TYR A 98 1.28 -0.88 -3.10
C TYR A 98 1.62 -0.40 -1.68
N LEU A 99 2.61 0.49 -1.60
CA LEU A 99 3.04 1.06 -0.33
C LEU A 99 2.04 2.13 0.12
N GLN A 100 1.68 2.07 1.40
CA GLN A 100 0.78 3.02 2.02
C GLN A 100 1.38 4.43 2.02
N ASN A 101 0.51 5.44 2.15
CA ASN A 101 0.96 6.82 2.29
C ASN A 101 2.00 6.93 3.40
N PHE A 102 2.97 7.85 3.25
CA PHE A 102 4.04 8.17 4.19
C PHE A 102 4.92 7.00 4.70
N SER A 103 4.65 5.75 4.33
CA SER A 103 5.42 4.60 4.78
C SER A 103 6.67 4.35 3.93
N ASN A 104 6.96 5.17 2.93
CA ASN A 104 8.16 4.99 2.09
C ASN A 104 8.70 6.30 1.50
N THR A 105 8.15 7.45 1.90
CA THR A 105 8.41 8.73 1.23
C THR A 105 9.89 9.11 1.28
N TYR A 106 10.55 8.98 2.44
CA TYR A 106 11.99 9.17 2.64
C TYR A 106 12.68 7.87 3.10
N MET A 107 12.29 6.73 2.55
CA MET A 107 13.15 5.56 2.70
C MET A 107 14.48 5.80 1.96
N PRO A 108 15.63 5.53 2.60
CA PRO A 108 16.93 5.65 1.95
C PRO A 108 17.18 4.56 0.90
#